data_AF-A0A382MJU8-F1
#
_entry.id   AF-A0A382MJU8-F1
#
_cell.length_a   1.000
_cell.length_b   1.000
_cell.length_c   1.000
_cell.angle_alpha   90.00
_cell.angle_beta   90.00
_cell.angle_gamma   90.00
#
_symmetry.space_group_name_H-M   'P 1'
#
loop_
_entity.id
_entity.type
_entity.pdbx_description
1 polymer ?
#
loop_
_entity_poly.entity_id
_entity_poly.type
_entity_poly.pdbx_seq_one_letter_code
_entity_poly.pdbx_strand_id
1 'polypeptide(L)'
;MTWKIVENTTTNLPAGIKIMSGRNDELPINAWAAIIDPTDPDVDLDIIVSEDLDRRETLTQFSGNKKARVVVNGGYFLMDKTPTEHVGLLYVNNHTVAPATKSVLRNNKRFFTARGALGFSDDGGIDIAWVTSRNDSLFNFAEPLENHPEEPVDSFNFSKAEPWDVDDALHAGPVLMHDGKIRVTSDEEVFFGSTIPNIHP
;
A
#
# COMPACT_ATOMS: atom_id res chain seq x y z
N MET A 1 -20.58 -10.33 6.97
CA MET A 1 -19.49 -11.33 6.93
C MET A 1 -19.25 -11.86 8.34
N THR A 2 -19.08 -13.18 8.51
CA THR A 2 -18.80 -13.79 9.82
C THR A 2 -17.36 -14.27 9.84
N TRP A 3 -16.54 -13.71 10.75
CA TRP A 3 -15.13 -14.01 10.87
C TRP A 3 -14.85 -15.11 11.90
N LYS A 4 -13.92 -16.02 11.60
CA LYS A 4 -13.44 -17.08 12.49
C LYS A 4 -11.93 -17.13 12.50
N ILE A 5 -11.33 -17.30 13.67
CA ILE A 5 -9.90 -17.58 13.80
C ILE A 5 -9.61 -18.92 13.14
N VAL A 6 -8.57 -18.96 12.31
CA VAL A 6 -8.07 -20.20 11.72
C VAL A 6 -7.19 -20.87 12.75
N GLU A 7 -7.70 -21.92 13.40
CA GLU A 7 -6.90 -22.74 14.31
C GLU A 7 -5.85 -23.50 13.52
N ASN A 8 -4.58 -23.17 13.76
CA ASN A 8 -3.49 -23.67 12.95
C ASN A 8 -3.06 -25.07 13.43
N THR A 9 -3.34 -26.11 12.64
CA THR A 9 -2.94 -27.49 12.97
C THR A 9 -1.56 -27.88 12.41
N THR A 10 -0.94 -27.04 11.57
CA THR A 10 0.29 -27.38 10.85
C THR A 10 1.39 -26.32 10.88
N THR A 11 1.12 -25.09 11.30
CA THR A 11 2.11 -24.00 11.36
C THR A 11 2.09 -23.32 12.72
N ASN A 12 3.21 -23.36 13.45
CA ASN A 12 3.38 -22.52 14.63
C ASN A 12 3.63 -21.08 14.17
N LEU A 13 2.58 -20.27 14.15
CA LEU A 13 2.69 -18.81 14.04
C LEU A 13 3.05 -18.23 15.41
N PRO A 14 3.85 -17.14 15.47
CA PRO A 14 4.08 -16.42 16.72
C PRO A 14 2.77 -15.84 17.27
N ALA A 15 2.74 -15.53 18.57
CA ALA A 15 1.52 -15.10 19.25
C ALA A 15 0.94 -13.80 18.68
N GLY A 16 1.80 -12.92 18.19
CA GLY A 16 1.46 -11.67 17.52
C GLY A 16 0.84 -11.84 16.13
N ILE A 17 0.76 -13.04 15.56
CA ILE A 17 0.12 -13.28 14.25
C ILE A 17 -1.13 -14.14 14.41
N LYS A 18 -2.29 -13.59 14.05
CA LYS A 18 -3.57 -14.30 14.02
C LYS A 18 -4.17 -14.24 12.63
N ILE A 19 -4.52 -15.40 12.08
CA ILE A 19 -5.23 -15.49 10.80
C ILE A 19 -6.71 -15.72 11.05
N MET A 20 -7.53 -14.94 10.37
CA MET A 20 -8.98 -15.11 10.34
C MET A 20 -9.43 -15.45 8.93
N SER A 21 -10.52 -16.21 8.83
CA SER A 21 -11.23 -16.46 7.57
C SER A 21 -12.69 -16.07 7.73
N GLY A 22 -13.29 -15.59 6.64
CA GLY A 22 -14.67 -15.13 6.61
C GLY A 22 -15.35 -15.52 5.31
N ARG A 23 -16.63 -15.86 5.41
CA ARG A 23 -17.53 -16.02 4.27
C ARG A 23 -18.58 -14.93 4.33
N ASN A 24 -18.84 -14.30 3.20
CA ASN A 24 -20.09 -13.58 2.96
C ASN A 24 -20.94 -14.45 2.01
N ASP A 25 -22.18 -14.70 2.38
CA ASP A 25 -23.11 -15.52 1.58
C ASP A 25 -24.01 -14.65 0.69
N GLU A 26 -24.22 -13.38 1.04
CA GLU A 26 -24.96 -12.40 0.24
C GLU A 26 -24.15 -11.99 -0.99
N LEU A 27 -22.88 -11.66 -0.77
CA LEU A 27 -21.86 -11.55 -1.81
C LEU A 27 -20.98 -12.79 -1.64
N PRO A 28 -21.05 -13.81 -2.52
CA PRO A 28 -20.47 -15.14 -2.30
C PRO A 28 -18.92 -15.16 -2.33
N ILE A 29 -18.29 -14.39 -1.44
CA ILE A 29 -16.84 -14.16 -1.33
C ILE A 29 -16.28 -14.84 -0.09
N ASN A 30 -15.10 -15.42 -0.25
CA ASN A 30 -14.24 -15.86 0.85
C ASN A 30 -13.15 -14.81 1.05
N ALA A 31 -12.90 -14.43 2.29
CA ALA A 31 -11.84 -13.50 2.64
C ALA A 31 -10.99 -14.07 3.78
N TRP A 32 -9.74 -13.62 3.81
CA TRP A 32 -8.81 -13.88 4.90
C TRP A 32 -8.31 -12.54 5.42
N ALA A 33 -8.06 -12.46 6.72
CA ALA A 33 -7.45 -11.32 7.36
C ALA A 33 -6.30 -11.81 8.24
N ALA A 34 -5.16 -11.11 8.19
CA ALA A 34 -4.08 -11.29 9.13
C ALA A 34 -4.13 -10.13 10.13
N ILE A 35 -4.23 -10.45 11.41
CA ILE A 35 -4.07 -9.49 12.51
C ILE A 35 -2.64 -9.67 13.00
N ILE A 36 -1.86 -8.61 12.88
CA ILE A 36 -0.45 -8.58 13.25
C ILE A 36 -0.28 -7.60 14.41
N ASP A 37 0.37 -8.06 15.49
CA ASP A 37 0.84 -7.24 16.59
C ASP A 37 2.31 -6.90 16.33
N PRO A 38 2.63 -5.67 15.86
CA PRO A 38 4.00 -5.27 15.58
C PRO A 38 4.84 -5.06 16.86
N THR A 39 4.22 -5.09 18.05
CA THR A 39 4.94 -4.94 19.32
C THR A 39 5.45 -6.27 19.86
N ASP A 40 5.03 -7.39 19.28
CA ASP A 40 5.54 -8.71 19.61
C ASP A 40 6.98 -8.86 19.06
N PRO A 41 8.00 -9.12 19.90
CA PRO A 41 9.39 -9.22 19.45
C PRO A 41 9.66 -10.40 18.50
N ASP A 42 8.73 -11.35 18.37
CA ASP A 42 8.81 -12.46 17.41
C ASP A 42 8.15 -12.13 16.05
N VAL A 43 7.70 -10.89 15.86
CA VAL A 43 7.07 -10.39 14.63
C VAL A 43 7.94 -9.33 13.99
N ASP A 44 8.12 -9.47 12.67
CA ASP A 44 8.83 -8.51 11.82
C ASP A 44 7.92 -8.13 10.63
N LEU A 45 8.03 -6.89 10.16
CA LEU A 45 7.19 -6.31 9.11
C LEU A 45 8.05 -5.60 8.07
N ASP A 46 8.16 -6.20 6.88
CA ASP A 46 8.98 -5.67 5.80
C ASP A 46 8.18 -5.41 4.53
N ILE A 47 8.61 -4.41 3.76
CA ILE A 47 8.27 -4.29 2.34
C ILE A 47 9.37 -4.93 1.51
N ILE A 48 9.09 -6.11 0.98
CA ILE A 48 10.04 -6.84 0.15
C ILE A 48 9.82 -6.55 -1.35
N VAL A 49 10.92 -6.41 -2.07
CA VAL A 49 10.96 -6.26 -3.53
C VAL A 49 11.69 -7.46 -4.16
N SER A 50 11.32 -7.79 -5.40
CA SER A 50 11.97 -8.89 -6.10
C SER A 50 13.42 -8.59 -6.44
N GLU A 51 14.28 -9.59 -6.26
CA GLU A 51 15.71 -9.53 -6.58
C GLU A 51 16.03 -10.15 -7.97
N ASP A 52 15.03 -10.75 -8.62
CA ASP A 52 15.17 -11.38 -9.93
C ASP A 52 15.42 -10.35 -11.04
N LEU A 53 16.12 -10.77 -12.10
CA LEU A 53 16.48 -9.91 -13.23
C LEU A 53 15.27 -9.30 -13.95
N ASP A 54 14.13 -10.01 -13.97
CA ASP A 54 12.88 -9.52 -14.54
C ASP A 54 12.01 -8.75 -13.51
N ARG A 55 12.46 -8.72 -12.24
CA ARG A 55 11.83 -8.11 -11.06
C ARG A 55 10.49 -8.73 -10.69
N ARG A 56 10.30 -10.03 -10.93
CA ARG A 56 9.05 -10.73 -10.64
C ARG A 56 9.30 -11.98 -9.82
N GLU A 57 8.64 -12.05 -8.67
CA GLU A 57 8.56 -13.26 -7.86
C GLU A 57 7.12 -13.53 -7.44
N THR A 58 6.76 -14.81 -7.37
CA THR A 58 5.50 -15.25 -6.79
C THR A 58 5.54 -15.15 -5.26
N LEU A 59 4.38 -15.08 -4.60
CA LEU A 59 4.31 -15.08 -3.13
C LEU A 59 4.99 -16.31 -2.51
N THR A 60 4.95 -17.46 -3.19
CA THR A 60 5.65 -18.68 -2.77
C THR A 60 7.17 -18.52 -2.83
N GLN A 61 7.70 -17.87 -3.87
CA GLN A 61 9.13 -17.56 -3.97
C GLN A 61 9.54 -16.58 -2.87
N PHE A 62 8.80 -15.48 -2.68
CA PHE A 62 9.04 -14.54 -1.59
C PHE A 62 9.04 -15.21 -0.21
N SER A 63 8.01 -16.02 0.08
CA SER A 63 7.91 -16.76 1.35
C SER A 63 9.09 -17.72 1.54
N GLY A 64 9.52 -18.43 0.50
CA GLY A 64 10.67 -19.33 0.57
C GLY A 64 12.01 -18.59 0.75
N ASN A 65 12.25 -17.57 -0.06
CA ASN A 65 13.51 -16.82 -0.11
C ASN A 65 13.71 -15.98 1.16
N LYS A 66 12.66 -15.33 1.65
CA LYS A 66 12.68 -14.47 2.84
C LYS A 66 12.27 -15.20 4.12
N LYS A 67 11.87 -16.47 4.03
CA LYS A 67 11.34 -17.28 5.14
C LYS A 67 10.12 -16.63 5.83
N ALA A 68 9.38 -15.81 5.10
CA ALA A 68 8.22 -15.08 5.60
C ALA A 68 7.04 -16.02 5.86
N ARG A 69 6.33 -15.79 6.97
CA ARG A 69 5.19 -16.60 7.42
C ARG A 69 3.87 -16.17 6.79
N VAL A 70 3.74 -14.88 6.50
CA VAL A 70 2.59 -14.28 5.82
C VAL A 70 3.16 -13.38 4.74
N VAL A 71 2.67 -13.52 3.51
CA VAL A 71 3.07 -12.67 2.38
C VAL A 71 1.82 -12.31 1.61
N VAL A 72 1.65 -11.03 1.32
CA VAL A 72 0.57 -10.50 0.50
C VAL A 72 1.17 -9.68 -0.63
N ASN A 73 0.50 -9.63 -1.78
CA ASN A 73 0.93 -8.71 -2.83
C ASN A 73 0.70 -7.27 -2.35
N GLY A 74 1.67 -6.40 -2.60
CA GLY A 74 1.59 -4.98 -2.30
C GLY A 74 1.19 -4.15 -3.53
N GLY A 75 2.05 -3.19 -3.88
CA GLY A 75 1.79 -2.15 -4.87
C GLY A 75 1.56 -2.64 -6.31
N TYR A 76 1.29 -1.66 -7.18
CA TYR A 76 0.98 -1.90 -8.58
C TYR A 76 2.24 -1.96 -9.44
N PHE A 77 2.20 -2.71 -10.55
CA PHE A 77 3.32 -2.87 -11.47
C PHE A 77 2.86 -3.15 -12.91
N LEU A 78 3.72 -2.84 -13.88
CA LEU A 78 3.46 -3.00 -15.31
C LEU A 78 3.98 -4.36 -15.82
N MET A 79 3.06 -5.32 -15.96
CA MET A 79 3.38 -6.69 -16.37
C MET A 79 3.80 -6.86 -17.84
N ASP A 80 3.55 -5.87 -18.68
CA ASP A 80 3.95 -5.84 -20.09
C ASP A 80 5.39 -5.32 -20.31
N LYS A 81 6.10 -4.95 -19.23
CA LYS A 81 7.50 -4.51 -19.23
C LYS A 81 8.46 -5.58 -18.72
N THR A 82 9.62 -5.74 -19.35
CA THR A 82 10.68 -6.65 -18.89
C THR A 82 12.03 -5.91 -18.85
N PRO A 83 12.63 -5.68 -17.66
CA PRO A 83 12.09 -5.99 -16.33
C PRO A 83 10.79 -5.25 -16.04
N THR A 84 9.97 -5.75 -15.11
CA THR A 84 8.74 -5.06 -14.73
C THR A 84 9.04 -3.73 -14.04
N GLU A 85 8.12 -2.78 -14.17
CA GLU A 85 8.22 -1.43 -13.60
C GLU A 85 7.15 -1.27 -12.52
N HIS A 86 7.55 -0.85 -11.32
CA HIS A 86 6.63 -0.50 -10.24
C HIS A 86 5.88 0.80 -10.57
N VAL A 87 4.63 0.90 -10.15
CA VAL A 87 3.77 2.07 -10.36
C VAL A 87 3.52 2.77 -9.03
N GLY A 88 4.07 3.97 -8.90
CA GLY A 88 4.05 4.72 -7.64
C GLY A 88 5.22 4.39 -6.72
N LEU A 89 5.13 4.91 -5.50
CA LEU A 89 6.20 4.81 -4.51
C LEU A 89 6.50 3.35 -4.19
N LEU A 90 7.78 2.99 -4.29
CA LEU A 90 8.38 1.83 -3.65
C LEU A 90 9.68 2.30 -3.02
N TYR A 91 9.70 2.30 -1.70
CA TYR A 91 10.81 2.74 -0.87
C TYR A 91 11.14 1.58 0.06
N VAL A 92 12.39 1.12 0.03
CA VAL A 92 12.79 -0.09 0.74
C VAL A 92 14.18 0.14 1.33
N ASN A 93 14.37 -0.22 2.61
CA ASN A 93 15.62 -0.08 3.36
C ASN A 93 16.22 1.33 3.25
N ASN A 94 15.42 2.38 3.47
CA ASN A 94 15.82 3.78 3.35
C ASN A 94 16.26 4.22 1.93
N HIS A 95 15.85 3.49 0.88
CA HIS A 95 16.19 3.80 -0.51
C HIS A 95 14.97 3.83 -1.43
N THR A 96 14.92 4.83 -2.32
CA THR A 96 13.89 4.89 -3.36
C THR A 96 14.18 3.86 -4.45
N VAL A 97 13.36 2.81 -4.53
CA VAL A 97 13.36 1.86 -5.65
C VAL A 97 12.53 2.40 -6.81
N ALA A 98 11.38 3.01 -6.51
CA ALA A 98 10.54 3.73 -7.46
C ALA A 98 9.95 5.00 -6.81
N PRO A 99 10.02 6.17 -7.46
CA PRO A 99 9.52 7.41 -6.88
C PRO A 99 7.99 7.44 -6.87
N ALA A 100 7.44 8.20 -5.92
CA ALA A 100 6.00 8.46 -5.85
C ALA A 100 5.43 9.03 -7.16
N THR A 101 4.22 8.61 -7.53
CA THR A 101 3.51 9.16 -8.69
C THR A 101 3.13 10.62 -8.42
N LYS A 102 3.83 11.57 -9.03
CA LYS A 102 3.61 13.01 -8.81
C LYS A 102 2.34 13.54 -9.46
N SER A 103 1.96 12.97 -10.60
CA SER A 103 0.77 13.38 -11.33
C SER A 103 0.27 12.29 -12.26
N VAL A 104 -1.00 12.34 -12.59
CA VAL A 104 -1.67 11.45 -13.55
C VAL A 104 -2.30 12.31 -14.65
N LEU A 105 -2.22 11.84 -15.89
CA LEU A 105 -2.95 12.42 -17.01
C LEU A 105 -4.27 11.67 -17.19
N ARG A 106 -5.40 12.38 -17.13
CA ARG A 106 -6.73 11.80 -17.37
C ARG A 106 -7.60 12.81 -18.09
N ASN A 107 -8.34 12.38 -19.12
CA ASN A 107 -9.16 13.26 -19.96
C ASN A 107 -8.42 14.51 -20.47
N ASN A 108 -7.14 14.35 -20.85
CA ASN A 108 -6.23 15.43 -21.27
C ASN A 108 -5.98 16.52 -20.22
N LYS A 109 -6.37 16.31 -18.95
CA LYS A 109 -6.05 17.16 -17.80
C LYS A 109 -5.00 16.47 -16.93
N ARG A 110 -4.04 17.25 -16.42
CA ARG A 110 -3.03 16.76 -15.48
C ARG A 110 -3.54 16.98 -14.06
N PHE A 111 -3.50 15.94 -13.24
CA PHE A 111 -3.86 15.95 -11.83
C PHE A 111 -2.60 15.68 -11.01
N PHE A 112 -2.17 16.63 -10.19
CA PHE A 112 -1.14 16.36 -9.18
C PHE A 112 -1.78 15.63 -8.01
N THR A 113 -1.15 14.57 -7.55
CA THR A 113 -1.76 13.70 -6.53
C THR A 113 -0.69 13.15 -5.59
N ALA A 114 -0.99 13.16 -4.30
CA ALA A 114 -0.28 12.37 -3.31
C ALA A 114 -1.18 11.16 -3.00
N ARG A 115 -0.67 9.96 -3.30
CA ARG A 115 -1.45 8.73 -3.12
C ARG A 115 -1.18 8.11 -1.76
N GLY A 116 -2.17 7.38 -1.27
CA GLY A 116 -2.09 6.55 -0.08
C GLY A 116 -0.90 5.61 -0.16
N ALA A 117 -0.03 5.71 0.83
CA ALA A 117 1.09 4.83 1.08
C ALA A 117 0.89 4.12 2.42
N LEU A 118 1.29 2.86 2.49
CA LEU A 118 1.61 2.20 3.76
C LEU A 118 3.10 2.39 4.00
N GLY A 119 3.48 2.81 5.21
CA GLY A 119 4.88 2.96 5.61
C GLY A 119 5.15 2.31 6.96
N PHE A 120 6.38 1.83 7.12
CA PHE A 120 6.95 1.35 8.37
C PHE A 120 8.09 2.30 8.78
N SER A 121 8.31 2.50 10.07
CA SER A 121 9.43 3.29 10.58
C SER A 121 10.43 2.42 11.32
N ASP A 122 11.69 2.89 11.42
CA ASP A 122 12.80 2.19 12.11
C ASP A 122 12.48 1.80 13.57
N ASP A 123 11.52 2.47 14.21
CA ASP A 123 11.07 2.20 15.58
C ASP A 123 9.84 1.28 15.68
N GLY A 124 9.42 0.67 14.55
CA GLY A 124 8.29 -0.24 14.45
C GLY A 124 6.93 0.45 14.32
N GLY A 125 6.92 1.76 14.06
CA GLY A 125 5.71 2.51 13.74
C GLY A 125 5.13 2.09 12.39
N ILE A 126 3.80 2.16 12.28
CA ILE A 126 3.07 1.88 11.04
C ILE A 126 2.21 3.10 10.74
N ASP A 127 2.30 3.60 9.51
CA ASP A 127 1.54 4.77 9.08
C ASP A 127 0.86 4.56 7.72
N ILE A 128 -0.28 5.21 7.54
CA ILE A 128 -0.97 5.33 6.26
C ILE A 128 -1.13 6.81 5.97
N ALA A 129 -0.46 7.31 4.94
CA ALA A 129 -0.46 8.73 4.62
C ALA A 129 -0.59 9.00 3.11
N TRP A 130 -0.96 10.23 2.74
CA TRP A 130 -0.93 10.67 1.34
C TRP A 130 0.44 11.22 0.99
N VAL A 131 1.20 10.46 0.19
CA VAL A 131 2.64 10.67 0.04
C VAL A 131 3.02 11.03 -1.39
N THR A 132 3.95 11.98 -1.49
CA THR A 132 4.69 12.30 -2.70
C THR A 132 6.19 12.25 -2.42
N SER A 133 7.00 12.35 -3.47
CA SER A 133 8.46 12.40 -3.37
C SER A 133 8.98 13.66 -4.03
N ARG A 134 10.00 14.27 -3.43
CA ARG A 134 10.73 15.39 -4.03
C ARG A 134 12.22 15.16 -3.81
N ASN A 135 12.94 14.97 -4.91
CA ASN A 135 14.29 14.40 -4.89
C ASN A 135 14.24 13.02 -4.22
N ASP A 136 15.16 12.74 -3.29
CA ASP A 136 15.22 11.47 -2.56
C ASP A 136 14.46 11.51 -1.21
N SER A 137 13.70 12.57 -0.95
CA SER A 137 12.92 12.74 0.28
C SER A 137 11.43 12.49 0.03
N LEU A 138 10.80 11.83 1.00
CA LEU A 138 9.37 11.59 1.03
C LEU A 138 8.67 12.69 1.83
N PHE A 139 7.47 13.05 1.37
CA PHE A 139 6.64 14.04 2.01
C PHE A 139 5.22 13.55 2.10
N ASN A 140 4.60 13.66 3.27
CA ASN A 140 3.18 13.39 3.45
C ASN A 140 2.38 14.69 3.52
N PHE A 141 1.08 14.57 3.25
CA PHE A 141 0.09 15.61 3.50
C PHE A 141 -0.90 15.11 4.55
N ALA A 142 -1.32 15.98 5.47
CA ALA A 142 -2.30 15.65 6.50
C ALA A 142 -3.69 15.32 5.93
N GLU A 143 -4.01 15.85 4.74
CA GLU A 143 -5.20 15.52 3.95
C GLU A 143 -4.78 15.35 2.50
N PRO A 144 -5.49 14.53 1.71
CA PRO A 144 -5.16 14.35 0.31
C PRO A 144 -5.40 15.64 -0.48
N LEU A 145 -4.79 15.71 -1.67
CA LEU A 145 -5.06 16.81 -2.59
C LEU A 145 -6.51 16.72 -3.08
N GLU A 146 -7.23 17.84 -3.04
CA GLU A 146 -8.66 17.96 -3.41
C GLU A 146 -8.90 17.84 -4.93
N ASN A 147 -8.46 16.73 -5.53
CA ASN A 147 -8.77 16.42 -6.93
C ASN A 147 -10.20 15.90 -7.06
N HIS A 148 -10.90 16.38 -8.10
CA HIS A 148 -12.14 15.80 -8.59
C HIS A 148 -12.10 15.67 -10.12
N PRO A 149 -12.92 14.81 -10.76
CA PRO A 149 -12.83 14.53 -12.19
C PRO A 149 -12.73 15.75 -13.13
N GLU A 150 -13.38 16.85 -12.77
CA GLU A 150 -13.35 18.08 -13.56
C GLU A 150 -12.49 19.20 -12.97
N GLU A 151 -12.02 19.04 -11.73
CA GLU A 151 -11.33 20.03 -10.92
C GLU A 151 -9.95 19.48 -10.51
N PRO A 152 -8.94 19.54 -11.40
CA PRO A 152 -7.60 19.10 -11.08
C PRO A 152 -6.90 20.06 -10.12
N VAL A 153 -6.16 19.50 -9.17
CA VAL A 153 -5.08 20.22 -8.48
C VAL A 153 -3.87 20.27 -9.41
N ASP A 154 -3.38 21.47 -9.70
CA ASP A 154 -2.37 21.73 -10.73
C ASP A 154 -0.92 21.71 -10.22
N SER A 155 -0.72 21.62 -8.91
CA SER A 155 0.59 21.67 -8.26
C SER A 155 0.55 21.21 -6.80
N PHE A 156 1.70 20.83 -6.25
CA PHE A 156 1.84 20.58 -4.81
C PHE A 156 2.13 21.88 -4.06
N ASN A 157 1.41 22.13 -2.98
CA ASN A 157 1.81 23.12 -1.99
C ASN A 157 2.65 22.47 -0.88
N PHE A 158 3.97 22.42 -1.06
CA PHE A 158 4.89 21.85 -0.07
C PHE A 158 4.94 22.62 1.26
N SER A 159 4.32 23.80 1.39
CA SER A 159 4.17 24.45 2.70
C SER A 159 3.15 23.74 3.60
N LYS A 160 2.36 22.81 3.04
CA LYS A 160 1.39 21.97 3.76
C LYS A 160 1.87 20.52 3.88
N ALA A 161 3.08 20.23 3.42
CA ALA A 161 3.64 18.89 3.43
C ALA A 161 4.69 18.79 4.53
N GLU A 162 4.76 17.64 5.18
CA GLU A 162 5.76 17.35 6.20
C GLU A 162 6.70 16.24 5.70
N PRO A 163 7.96 16.21 6.13
CA PRO A 163 8.82 15.05 5.88
C PRO A 163 8.16 13.79 6.43
N TRP A 164 8.19 12.72 5.65
CA TRP A 164 7.65 11.44 6.07
C TRP A 164 8.80 10.46 6.29
N ASP A 165 9.15 10.26 7.55
CA ASP A 165 10.31 9.49 7.98
C ASP A 165 9.91 8.03 8.21
N VAL A 166 10.16 7.21 7.19
CA VAL A 166 9.86 5.77 7.12
C VAL A 166 11.08 5.06 6.52
N ASP A 167 11.30 3.79 6.86
CA ASP A 167 12.38 2.97 6.31
C ASP A 167 11.92 2.18 5.08
N ASP A 168 10.67 1.72 5.14
CA ASP A 168 9.97 1.00 4.09
C ASP A 168 8.62 1.67 3.79
N ALA A 169 8.29 1.86 2.51
CA ALA A 169 6.96 2.32 2.10
C ALA A 169 6.55 1.88 0.70
N LEU A 170 5.24 1.68 0.51
CA LEU A 170 4.67 1.39 -0.81
C LEU A 170 3.33 2.10 -1.05
N HIS A 171 3.11 2.58 -2.28
CA HIS A 171 1.81 3.11 -2.71
C HIS A 171 0.78 2.00 -2.95
N ALA A 172 -0.36 2.07 -2.23
CA ALA A 172 -1.44 1.08 -2.28
C ALA A 172 -2.84 1.70 -2.33
N GLY A 173 -2.94 2.98 -2.69
CA GLY A 173 -4.20 3.71 -2.71
C GLY A 173 -5.32 3.09 -3.57
N PRO A 174 -6.58 3.50 -3.36
CA PRO A 174 -6.97 4.61 -2.49
C PRO A 174 -6.98 4.23 -0.99
N VAL A 175 -6.76 5.23 -0.13
CA VAL A 175 -7.03 5.09 1.31
C VAL A 175 -8.54 4.83 1.48
N LEU A 176 -8.87 3.86 2.34
CA LEU A 176 -10.24 3.47 2.67
C LEU A 176 -10.63 3.87 4.10
N MET A 177 -9.64 3.96 4.98
CA MET A 177 -9.79 4.31 6.39
C MET A 177 -8.57 5.11 6.84
N HIS A 178 -8.79 6.16 7.63
CA HIS A 178 -7.75 6.97 8.26
C HIS A 178 -8.24 7.40 9.66
N ASP A 179 -7.37 7.40 10.68
CA ASP A 179 -7.71 7.72 12.07
C ASP A 179 -8.95 6.99 12.61
N GLY A 180 -9.07 5.70 12.27
CA GLY A 180 -10.18 4.85 12.70
C GLY A 180 -11.55 5.19 12.09
N LYS A 181 -11.58 6.04 11.06
CA LYS A 181 -12.81 6.43 10.35
C LYS A 181 -12.72 6.05 8.88
N ILE A 182 -13.86 5.62 8.33
CA ILE A 182 -13.98 5.41 6.88
C ILE A 182 -13.66 6.72 6.18
N ARG A 183 -12.68 6.68 5.29
CA ARG A 183 -12.16 7.83 4.52
C ARG A 183 -11.74 7.30 3.16
N VAL A 184 -12.71 7.21 2.24
CA VAL A 184 -12.47 6.75 0.88
C VAL A 184 -12.03 7.93 0.02
N THR A 185 -10.80 7.88 -0.50
CA THR A 185 -10.16 9.00 -1.22
C THR A 185 -9.89 8.70 -2.70
N SER A 186 -10.76 7.89 -3.31
CA SER A 186 -10.64 7.49 -4.72
C SER A 186 -10.57 8.67 -5.68
N ASP A 187 -11.27 9.78 -5.39
CA ASP A 187 -11.26 10.95 -6.27
C ASP A 187 -9.98 11.78 -6.10
N GLU A 188 -9.65 12.06 -4.84
CA GLU A 188 -8.48 12.84 -4.45
C GLU A 188 -7.16 12.21 -4.93
N GLU A 189 -7.13 10.86 -4.96
CA GLU A 189 -6.00 10.05 -5.42
C GLU A 189 -6.06 9.69 -6.92
N VAL A 190 -7.07 10.22 -7.62
CA VAL A 190 -7.22 10.11 -9.08
C VAL A 190 -7.37 8.64 -9.52
N PHE A 191 -8.27 7.91 -8.85
CA PHE A 191 -8.70 6.56 -9.25
C PHE A 191 -10.01 6.56 -10.07
N PHE A 192 -10.74 7.68 -10.15
CA PHE A 192 -11.97 7.81 -10.94
C PHE A 192 -11.80 7.43 -12.43
N GLY A 193 -12.75 6.73 -13.02
CA GLY A 193 -12.65 6.31 -14.43
C GLY A 193 -11.55 5.28 -14.70
N SER A 194 -10.95 4.69 -13.66
CA SER A 194 -10.25 3.42 -13.78
C SER A 194 -11.24 2.25 -13.80
N THR A 195 -10.77 1.07 -14.19
CA THR A 195 -11.57 -0.17 -14.13
C THR A 195 -11.70 -0.72 -12.71
N ILE A 196 -11.13 -0.05 -11.69
CA ILE A 196 -11.36 -0.39 -10.28
C ILE A 196 -12.77 0.12 -9.95
N PRO A 197 -13.77 -0.76 -9.86
CA PRO A 197 -15.16 -0.33 -9.74
C PRO A 197 -15.40 0.35 -8.38
N ASN A 198 -16.52 1.08 -8.26
CA ASN A 198 -17.05 1.71 -7.03
C ASN A 198 -17.37 0.70 -5.89
N ILE A 199 -16.82 -0.51 -5.94
CA ILE A 199 -16.96 -1.57 -4.95
C ILE A 199 -15.57 -1.78 -4.37
N HIS A 200 -15.30 -1.15 -3.23
CA HIS A 200 -14.16 -1.47 -2.38
C HIS A 200 -14.64 -2.54 -1.37
N PRO A 201 -13.89 -3.65 -1.17
CA PRO A 201 -14.28 -4.75 -0.30
C PRO A 201 -14.44 -4.34 1.17
#